data_AF-A0A0A9XRU7-F1
#
_entry.id   AF-A0A0A9XRU7-F1
#
_cell.length_a   1.000
_cell.length_b   1.000
_cell.length_c   1.000
_cell.angle_alpha   90.00
_cell.angle_beta   90.00
_cell.angle_gamma   90.00
#
_symmetry.space_group_name_H-M   'P 1'
#
loop_
_entity.id
_entity.type
_entity.pdbx_description
1 polymer ?
#
loop_
_entity_poly.entity_id
_entity_poly.type
_entity_poly.pdbx_seq_one_letter_code
_entity_poly.pdbx_strand_id
1 'polypeptide(L)'
;MLITKLQDRVDMDNNYLKCNIILGLLKKNIRELCTSDATLILNGNSKRALLWGEKRDKAIRQSLRIVCNIFLKMKDLQPTLTSLSDAYEPVQYDLFEAGIRDMCGESKGEGNEFRAPSAPHQYGPEFKGASDLPLTHLLKKMDFLGDPEELAETERQIQIQNVKGWQEVYSREFDRHVASLGRKQAERRTAYTKSVVPTLEDVQALINFVHNCAQECAKKISANQFQKQVHDELTQALLLKVLIFNRKIVGEMDKIEVVDRLNAQEVQKDSAEFHALSVSDQKFASSFTRLSILSKTKKRVPLLVSKTDVIIINKLIEMRCQADIPESNQFLFAKKHRVHGQMSDMENTWIL
;
A
#
# COMPACT_ATOMS: atom_id res chain seq x y z
N MET A 1 -26.69 21.29 20.65
CA MET A 1 -26.31 21.54 19.24
C MET A 1 -24.90 21.04 18.90
N LEU A 2 -23.86 21.36 19.69
CA LEU A 2 -22.49 20.86 19.40
C LEU A 2 -22.34 19.35 19.69
N ILE A 3 -22.90 18.87 20.80
CA ILE A 3 -22.88 17.46 21.23
C ILE A 3 -23.61 16.57 20.20
N THR A 4 -24.81 16.99 19.76
CA THR A 4 -25.59 16.32 18.71
C THR A 4 -24.80 16.17 17.40
N LYS A 5 -24.12 17.24 16.95
CA LYS A 5 -23.26 17.20 15.75
C LYS A 5 -22.04 16.27 15.90
N LEU A 6 -21.54 16.10 17.12
CA LEU A 6 -20.43 15.19 17.40
C LEU A 6 -20.91 13.74 17.40
N GLN A 7 -22.07 13.43 18.00
CA GLN A 7 -22.70 12.10 17.95
C GLN A 7 -23.05 11.69 16.52
N ASP A 8 -23.70 12.57 15.75
CA ASP A 8 -24.03 12.32 14.33
C ASP A 8 -22.79 11.97 13.50
N ARG A 9 -21.65 12.63 13.78
CA ARG A 9 -20.39 12.37 13.10
C ARG A 9 -19.81 11.00 13.46
N VAL A 10 -19.87 10.61 14.74
CA VAL A 10 -19.35 9.30 15.16
C VAL A 10 -20.22 8.17 14.62
N ASP A 11 -21.54 8.35 14.59
CA ASP A 11 -22.46 7.37 14.01
C ASP A 11 -22.24 7.21 12.51
N MET A 12 -22.02 8.31 11.79
CA MET A 12 -21.64 8.26 10.37
C MET A 12 -20.30 7.53 10.15
N ASP A 13 -19.30 7.79 11.00
CA ASP A 13 -17.99 7.15 10.89
C ASP A 13 -18.05 5.64 11.20
N ASN A 14 -18.82 5.26 12.23
CA ASN A 14 -19.11 3.87 12.57
C ASN A 14 -19.84 3.15 11.43
N ASN A 15 -20.86 3.79 10.85
CA ASN A 15 -21.61 3.24 9.72
C ASN A 15 -20.71 3.06 8.50
N TYR A 16 -19.85 4.04 8.19
CA TYR A 16 -18.88 3.93 7.10
C TYR A 16 -17.92 2.75 7.33
N LEU A 17 -17.36 2.63 8.53
CA LEU A 17 -16.44 1.55 8.87
C LEU A 17 -17.11 0.18 8.69
N LYS A 18 -18.31 0.01 9.24
CA LYS A 18 -19.06 -1.25 9.14
C LYS A 18 -19.37 -1.61 7.69
N CYS A 19 -19.96 -0.68 6.93
CA CYS A 19 -20.46 -0.97 5.58
C CYS A 19 -19.35 -1.04 4.51
N ASN A 20 -18.28 -0.23 4.60
CA ASN A 20 -17.29 -0.12 3.51
C ASN A 20 -15.95 -0.79 3.84
N ILE A 21 -15.59 -0.88 5.12
CA ILE A 21 -14.30 -1.46 5.54
C ILE A 21 -14.47 -2.89 6.02
N ILE A 22 -15.33 -3.12 7.01
CA ILE A 22 -15.50 -4.41 7.68
C ILE A 22 -16.17 -5.42 6.74
N LEU A 23 -17.21 -5.04 5.99
CA LEU A 23 -17.82 -5.94 5.00
C LEU A 23 -16.81 -6.44 3.95
N GLY A 24 -15.81 -5.62 3.59
CA GLY A 24 -14.73 -6.00 2.66
C GLY A 24 -13.64 -6.92 3.25
N LEU A 25 -13.74 -7.34 4.52
CA LEU A 25 -12.84 -8.34 5.11
C LEU A 25 -13.29 -9.74 4.70
N LEU A 26 -12.39 -10.56 4.14
CA LEU A 26 -12.75 -11.86 3.57
C LEU A 26 -13.12 -12.92 4.62
N LYS A 27 -12.42 -12.94 5.76
CA LYS A 27 -12.61 -13.97 6.80
C LYS A 27 -13.79 -13.62 7.72
N LYS A 28 -14.72 -14.57 7.87
CA LYS A 28 -15.95 -14.39 8.65
C LYS A 28 -15.69 -14.08 10.12
N ASN A 29 -14.83 -14.85 10.78
CA ASN A 29 -14.47 -14.65 12.19
C ASN A 29 -13.85 -13.27 12.46
N ILE A 30 -13.02 -12.75 11.55
CA ILE A 30 -12.47 -11.40 11.65
C ILE A 30 -13.60 -10.36 11.52
N ARG A 31 -14.53 -10.53 10.57
CA ARG A 31 -15.69 -9.62 10.41
C ARG A 31 -16.54 -9.58 11.68
N GLU A 32 -16.90 -10.76 12.20
CA GLU A 32 -17.71 -10.89 13.42
C GLU A 32 -17.03 -10.17 14.59
N LEU A 33 -15.73 -10.44 14.81
CA LEU A 33 -14.94 -9.79 15.86
C LEU A 33 -14.85 -8.26 15.70
N CYS A 34 -14.55 -7.77 14.49
CA CYS A 34 -14.51 -6.32 14.22
C CYS A 34 -15.88 -5.63 14.39
N THR A 35 -16.98 -6.37 14.27
CA THR A 35 -18.33 -5.81 14.40
C THR A 35 -18.77 -5.75 15.87
N SER A 36 -18.32 -6.71 16.70
CA SER A 36 -18.70 -6.80 18.11
C SER A 36 -17.77 -6.04 19.06
N ASP A 37 -16.49 -5.89 18.71
CA ASP A 37 -15.48 -5.32 19.61
C ASP A 37 -15.35 -3.81 19.45
N ALA A 38 -15.62 -3.06 20.54
CA ALA A 38 -15.57 -1.61 20.53
C ALA A 38 -14.16 -1.06 20.26
N THR A 39 -13.11 -1.69 20.79
CA THR A 39 -11.71 -1.27 20.61
C THR A 39 -11.28 -1.39 19.16
N LEU A 40 -11.71 -2.43 18.45
CA LEU A 40 -11.45 -2.61 17.02
C LEU A 40 -12.17 -1.58 16.15
N ILE A 41 -13.42 -1.23 16.49
CA ILE A 41 -14.16 -0.16 15.81
C ILE A 41 -13.42 1.18 15.97
N LEU A 42 -13.00 1.48 17.20
CA LEU A 42 -12.22 2.68 17.50
C LEU A 42 -10.90 2.72 16.74
N ASN A 43 -10.20 1.58 16.64
CA ASN A 43 -8.98 1.46 15.85
C ASN A 43 -9.20 1.76 14.36
N GLY A 44 -10.27 1.21 13.79
CA GLY A 44 -10.66 1.50 12.41
C GLY A 44 -10.96 2.98 12.17
N ASN A 45 -11.74 3.61 13.06
CA ASN A 45 -12.12 5.01 12.95
C ASN A 45 -10.93 5.96 13.14
N SER A 46 -10.07 5.69 14.11
CA SER A 46 -8.84 6.47 14.32
C SER A 46 -7.95 6.46 13.06
N LYS A 47 -7.76 5.29 12.44
CA LYS A 47 -6.99 5.18 11.20
C LYS A 47 -7.67 5.87 10.03
N ARG A 48 -9.00 5.88 9.95
CA ARG A 48 -9.74 6.65 8.94
C ARG A 48 -9.54 8.16 9.10
N ALA A 49 -9.41 8.65 10.33
CA ALA A 49 -9.12 10.07 10.58
C ALA A 49 -7.68 10.46 10.19
N LEU A 50 -6.73 9.53 10.30
CA LEU A 50 -5.31 9.78 10.00
C LEU A 50 -4.93 9.57 8.53
N LEU A 51 -5.57 8.61 7.85
CA LEU A 51 -5.22 8.18 6.50
C LEU A 51 -6.12 8.84 5.45
N TRP A 52 -5.56 9.23 4.31
CA TRP A 52 -6.26 9.87 3.19
C TRP A 52 -5.87 9.21 1.85
N GLY A 53 -6.73 9.36 0.84
CA GLY A 53 -6.52 8.84 -0.52
C GLY A 53 -7.07 7.44 -0.80
N GLU A 54 -6.94 6.99 -2.04
CA GLU A 54 -7.59 5.76 -2.58
C GLU A 54 -7.19 4.47 -1.85
N LYS A 55 -5.97 4.41 -1.31
CA LYS A 55 -5.44 3.23 -0.61
C LYS A 55 -5.80 3.17 0.87
N ARG A 56 -6.48 4.20 1.39
CA ARG A 56 -6.88 4.30 2.80
C ARG A 56 -7.62 3.07 3.26
N ASP A 57 -8.68 2.69 2.54
CA ASP A 57 -9.58 1.62 2.97
C ASP A 57 -8.88 0.26 2.97
N LYS A 58 -7.96 0.04 2.03
CA LYS A 58 -7.08 -1.13 2.00
C LYS A 58 -6.11 -1.16 3.19
N ALA A 59 -5.53 -0.01 3.56
CA ALA A 59 -4.63 0.10 4.71
C ALA A 59 -5.36 -0.13 6.04
N ILE A 60 -6.58 0.40 6.20
CA ILE A 60 -7.41 0.16 7.39
C ILE A 60 -7.76 -1.33 7.49
N ARG A 61 -8.20 -1.96 6.39
CA ARG A 61 -8.47 -3.41 6.36
C ARG A 61 -7.23 -4.23 6.74
N GLN A 62 -6.05 -3.83 6.27
CA GLN A 62 -4.81 -4.52 6.61
C GLN A 62 -4.50 -4.41 8.10
N SER A 63 -4.64 -3.21 8.67
CA SER A 63 -4.47 -2.97 10.11
C SER A 63 -5.41 -3.85 10.94
N LEU A 64 -6.73 -3.79 10.66
CA LEU A 64 -7.73 -4.57 11.37
C LEU A 64 -7.43 -6.08 11.29
N ARG A 65 -7.01 -6.58 10.12
CA ARG A 65 -6.59 -7.98 9.95
C ARG A 65 -5.42 -8.32 10.85
N ILE A 66 -4.40 -7.48 10.94
CA ILE A 66 -3.23 -7.74 11.77
C ILE A 66 -3.65 -7.85 13.24
N VAL A 67 -4.33 -6.82 13.74
CA VAL A 67 -4.75 -6.77 15.15
C VAL A 67 -5.67 -7.95 15.50
N CYS A 68 -6.68 -8.22 14.65
CA CYS A 68 -7.61 -9.33 14.89
C CYS A 68 -6.96 -10.70 14.82
N ASN A 69 -6.06 -10.96 13.87
CA ASN A 69 -5.43 -12.28 13.79
C ASN A 69 -4.55 -12.54 15.02
N ILE A 70 -3.80 -11.55 15.51
CA ILE A 70 -3.03 -11.70 16.75
C ILE A 70 -3.96 -11.98 17.92
N PHE A 71 -5.03 -11.20 18.07
CA PHE A 71 -5.99 -11.40 19.16
C PHE A 71 -6.69 -12.76 19.09
N LEU A 72 -7.07 -13.22 17.90
CA LEU A 72 -7.62 -14.56 17.72
C LEU A 72 -6.63 -15.65 18.15
N LYS A 73 -5.33 -15.48 17.88
CA LYS A 73 -4.29 -16.40 18.38
C LYS A 73 -4.15 -16.37 19.89
N MET A 74 -4.30 -15.20 20.52
CA MET A 74 -4.35 -15.10 21.98
C MET A 74 -5.58 -15.85 22.52
N LYS A 75 -6.75 -15.71 21.86
CA LYS A 75 -7.99 -16.42 22.25
C LYS A 75 -7.89 -17.94 22.09
N ASP A 76 -7.18 -18.41 21.06
CA ASP A 76 -6.92 -19.84 20.87
C ASP A 76 -6.13 -20.42 22.05
N LEU A 77 -5.24 -19.62 22.67
CA LEU A 77 -4.45 -20.00 23.84
C LEU A 77 -5.20 -19.78 25.16
N GLN A 78 -6.00 -18.72 25.24
CA GLN A 78 -6.78 -18.35 26.42
C GLN A 78 -8.20 -17.89 26.02
N PRO A 79 -9.19 -18.80 26.01
CA PRO A 79 -10.56 -18.49 25.59
C PRO A 79 -11.32 -17.50 26.48
N THR A 80 -10.81 -17.19 27.67
CA THR A 80 -11.42 -16.21 28.59
C THR A 80 -11.31 -14.77 28.09
N LEU A 81 -10.45 -14.49 27.10
CA LEU A 81 -10.32 -13.17 26.49
C LEU A 81 -11.56 -12.86 25.62
N THR A 82 -12.39 -11.93 26.09
CA THR A 82 -13.66 -11.58 25.43
C THR A 82 -13.47 -10.43 24.46
N SER A 83 -12.81 -9.36 24.91
CA SER A 83 -12.55 -8.13 24.17
C SER A 83 -11.06 -7.92 23.92
N LEU A 84 -10.72 -7.17 22.88
CA LEU A 84 -9.36 -6.76 22.60
C LEU A 84 -8.80 -5.89 23.74
N SER A 85 -9.65 -5.19 24.51
CA SER A 85 -9.20 -4.42 25.67
C SER A 85 -8.58 -5.32 26.74
N ASP A 86 -9.13 -6.51 26.93
CA ASP A 86 -8.66 -7.52 27.90
C ASP A 86 -7.24 -7.99 27.57
N ALA A 87 -6.82 -7.88 26.31
CA ALA A 87 -5.48 -8.27 25.85
C ALA A 87 -4.38 -7.29 26.30
N TYR A 88 -4.73 -6.10 26.80
CA TYR A 88 -3.79 -5.05 27.17
C TYR A 88 -3.51 -4.98 28.68
N GLU A 89 -3.43 -6.13 29.34
CA GLU A 89 -2.93 -6.25 30.70
C GLU A 89 -1.53 -6.87 30.71
N PRO A 90 -0.62 -6.47 31.61
CA PRO A 90 0.77 -6.95 31.61
C PRO A 90 0.89 -8.48 31.60
N VAL A 91 -0.01 -9.15 32.32
CA VAL A 91 -0.04 -10.63 32.41
C VAL A 91 -0.38 -11.31 31.08
N GLN A 92 -1.03 -10.62 30.15
CA GLN A 92 -1.37 -11.14 28.82
C GLN A 92 -0.26 -10.92 27.78
N TYR A 93 0.87 -10.32 28.16
CA TYR A 93 1.97 -10.05 27.23
C TYR A 93 2.54 -11.33 26.60
N ASP A 94 2.73 -12.38 27.41
CA ASP A 94 3.27 -13.65 26.92
C ASP A 94 2.32 -14.33 25.92
N LEU A 95 1.01 -14.16 26.07
CA LEU A 95 0.02 -14.60 25.08
C LEU A 95 0.13 -13.82 23.78
N PHE A 96 0.33 -12.50 23.87
CA PHE A 96 0.58 -11.66 22.69
C PHE A 96 1.85 -12.13 21.96
N GLU A 97 2.93 -12.37 22.69
CA GLU A 97 4.20 -12.86 22.12
C GLU A 97 4.02 -14.23 21.44
N ALA A 98 3.36 -15.18 22.11
CA ALA A 98 3.06 -16.48 21.51
C ALA A 98 2.17 -16.34 20.27
N GLY A 99 1.15 -15.47 20.32
CA GLY A 99 0.22 -15.24 19.22
C GLY A 99 0.86 -14.62 17.99
N ILE A 100 1.73 -13.62 18.16
CA ILE A 100 2.45 -13.02 17.03
C ILE A 100 3.49 -13.97 16.44
N ARG A 101 4.18 -14.78 17.26
CA ARG A 101 5.13 -15.80 16.81
C ARG A 101 4.44 -16.85 15.94
N ASP A 102 3.31 -17.39 16.39
CA ASP A 102 2.49 -18.34 15.60
C ASP A 102 1.98 -17.69 14.30
N MET A 103 1.49 -16.44 14.37
CA MET A 103 1.04 -15.70 13.18
C MET A 103 2.16 -15.49 12.15
N CYS A 104 3.41 -15.31 12.60
CA CYS A 104 4.58 -15.19 11.73
C CYS A 104 5.11 -16.55 11.25
N GLY A 105 4.49 -17.64 11.67
CA GLY A 105 4.81 -19.01 11.31
C GLY A 105 6.15 -19.46 11.88
N GLU A 106 6.38 -19.21 13.17
CA GLU A 106 7.54 -19.76 13.87
C GLU A 106 7.54 -21.29 13.81
N SER A 107 8.70 -21.87 13.50
CA SER A 107 8.91 -23.31 13.50
C SER A 107 8.69 -23.89 14.90
N LYS A 108 7.85 -24.92 15.02
CA LYS A 108 7.61 -25.64 16.30
C LYS A 108 8.76 -26.57 16.71
N GLY A 109 9.82 -26.66 15.90
CA GLY A 109 11.02 -27.46 16.17
C GLY A 109 12.23 -26.59 16.55
N GLU A 110 13.42 -27.17 16.55
CA GLU A 110 14.65 -26.43 16.85
C GLU A 110 14.92 -25.35 15.78
N GLY A 111 15.14 -24.11 16.22
CA GLY A 111 15.61 -23.02 15.35
C GLY A 111 14.85 -21.69 15.45
N ASN A 112 13.65 -21.67 16.06
CA ASN A 112 12.79 -20.47 16.20
C ASN A 112 12.69 -19.66 14.88
N GLU A 113 12.58 -20.35 13.74
CA GLU A 113 12.59 -19.71 12.42
C GLU A 113 11.19 -19.24 12.02
N PHE A 114 11.06 -17.96 11.69
CA PHE A 114 9.81 -17.41 11.18
C PHE A 114 9.67 -17.72 9.69
N ARG A 115 8.52 -18.26 9.28
CA ARG A 115 8.15 -18.34 7.86
C ARG A 115 8.18 -16.96 7.20
N ALA A 116 7.70 -15.92 7.88
CA ALA A 116 7.71 -14.54 7.40
C ALA A 116 8.52 -13.62 8.35
N PRO A 117 9.86 -13.57 8.21
CA PRO A 117 10.72 -12.93 9.21
C PRO A 117 10.64 -11.39 9.23
N SER A 118 10.13 -10.76 8.16
CA SER A 118 9.84 -9.32 8.15
C SER A 118 8.52 -8.96 8.82
N ALA A 119 7.63 -9.94 9.03
CA ALA A 119 6.29 -9.70 9.55
C ALA A 119 6.24 -9.17 11.00
N PRO A 120 7.06 -9.67 11.95
CA PRO A 120 7.05 -9.16 13.33
C PRO A 120 7.24 -7.64 13.43
N HIS A 121 8.13 -7.06 12.61
CA HIS A 121 8.39 -5.61 12.55
C HIS A 121 7.18 -4.78 12.14
N GLN A 122 6.30 -5.36 11.33
CA GLN A 122 5.07 -4.71 10.94
C GLN A 122 3.93 -4.99 11.92
N TYR A 123 3.83 -6.23 12.41
CA TYR A 123 2.65 -6.71 13.11
C TYR A 123 2.62 -6.29 14.59
N GLY A 124 3.76 -6.32 15.27
CA GLY A 124 3.84 -5.93 16.68
C GLY A 124 3.48 -4.46 16.90
N PRO A 125 4.12 -3.51 16.19
CA PRO A 125 3.80 -2.09 16.35
C PRO A 125 2.36 -1.76 16.01
N GLU A 126 1.77 -2.47 15.04
CA GLU A 126 0.36 -2.32 14.67
C GLU A 126 -0.57 -2.75 15.81
N PHE A 127 -0.27 -3.86 16.49
CA PHE A 127 -1.02 -4.34 17.65
C PHE A 127 -0.85 -3.42 18.87
N LYS A 128 0.39 -2.95 19.12
CA LYS A 128 0.70 -1.97 20.17
C LYS A 128 -0.06 -0.66 19.96
N GLY A 129 -0.07 -0.14 18.73
CA GLY A 129 -0.76 1.10 18.41
C GLY A 129 -2.27 1.05 18.65
N ALA A 130 -2.89 -0.12 18.56
CA ALA A 130 -4.31 -0.29 18.90
C ALA A 130 -4.58 -0.14 20.42
N SER A 131 -3.57 -0.29 21.28
CA SER A 131 -3.69 -0.10 22.74
C SER A 131 -3.71 1.37 23.16
N ASP A 132 -3.22 2.29 22.31
CA ASP A 132 -3.22 3.73 22.60
C ASP A 132 -4.64 4.31 22.67
N LEU A 133 -5.59 3.68 21.97
CA LEU A 133 -6.97 4.13 21.87
C LEU A 133 -7.78 3.92 23.15
N PRO A 134 -7.88 2.69 23.71
CA PRO A 134 -8.53 2.49 24.99
C PRO A 134 -7.83 3.33 26.08
N LEU A 135 -6.50 3.45 26.06
CA LEU A 135 -5.78 4.32 27.00
C LEU A 135 -6.19 5.80 26.86
N THR A 136 -6.29 6.32 25.64
CA THR A 136 -6.71 7.70 25.39
C THR A 136 -8.16 7.93 25.83
N HIS A 137 -9.04 6.96 25.60
CA HIS A 137 -10.45 7.01 26.01
C HIS A 137 -10.60 7.01 27.52
N LEU A 138 -9.84 6.16 28.18
CA LEU A 138 -9.68 6.20 29.62
C LEU A 138 -9.20 7.62 29.97
N LEU A 139 -7.99 8.05 29.66
CA LEU A 139 -7.47 9.37 30.09
C LEU A 139 -8.40 10.58 29.83
N LYS A 140 -9.13 10.62 28.70
CA LYS A 140 -10.03 11.72 28.33
C LYS A 140 -11.43 11.66 28.94
N LYS A 141 -11.80 10.58 29.65
CA LYS A 141 -13.16 10.36 30.19
C LYS A 141 -14.23 10.43 29.09
N MET A 142 -14.03 9.70 27.99
CA MET A 142 -14.99 9.66 26.88
C MET A 142 -15.94 8.46 26.99
N ASP A 143 -17.23 8.70 26.73
CA ASP A 143 -18.37 7.78 26.95
C ASP A 143 -18.47 6.60 25.96
N PHE A 144 -17.45 6.38 25.13
CA PHE A 144 -17.58 5.48 23.97
C PHE A 144 -17.39 3.99 24.27
N LEU A 145 -17.03 3.63 25.51
CA LEU A 145 -16.82 2.24 25.97
C LEU A 145 -17.92 1.77 26.94
N GLY A 146 -19.05 2.48 27.01
CA GLY A 146 -20.05 2.36 28.08
C GLY A 146 -20.05 3.61 28.95
N ASP A 147 -21.18 3.88 29.61
CA ASP A 147 -21.40 5.10 30.41
C ASP A 147 -20.26 5.28 31.44
N PRO A 148 -19.45 6.35 31.33
CA PRO A 148 -18.36 6.60 32.27
C PRO A 148 -18.85 7.09 33.63
N GLU A 149 -20.14 7.36 33.77
CA GLU A 149 -20.78 7.61 35.06
C GLU A 149 -20.91 6.33 35.91
N GLU A 150 -20.79 5.12 35.33
CA GLU A 150 -20.84 3.85 36.09
C GLU A 150 -19.47 3.29 36.47
N LEU A 151 -18.39 3.61 35.74
CA LEU A 151 -17.08 3.06 36.07
C LEU A 151 -16.46 3.85 37.23
N ALA A 152 -16.38 3.22 38.40
CA ALA A 152 -15.74 3.82 39.57
C ALA A 152 -14.33 4.32 39.21
N GLU A 153 -13.97 5.54 39.65
CA GLU A 153 -12.67 6.16 39.34
C GLU A 153 -11.50 5.23 39.67
N THR A 154 -11.62 4.41 40.73
CA THR A 154 -10.64 3.38 41.10
C THR A 154 -10.44 2.32 40.01
N GLU A 155 -11.51 1.76 39.45
CA GLU A 155 -11.47 0.74 38.39
C GLU A 155 -10.83 1.31 37.12
N ARG A 156 -11.22 2.53 36.77
CA ARG A 156 -10.64 3.29 35.68
C ARG A 156 -9.13 3.50 35.84
N GLN A 157 -8.66 3.82 37.04
CA GLN A 157 -7.22 3.97 37.30
C GLN A 157 -6.47 2.64 37.18
N ILE A 158 -7.07 1.53 37.62
CA ILE A 158 -6.53 0.18 37.44
C ILE A 158 -6.37 -0.13 35.94
N GLN A 159 -7.40 0.12 35.13
CA GLN A 159 -7.33 -0.11 33.68
C GLN A 159 -6.27 0.75 33.00
N ILE A 160 -6.13 2.03 33.39
CA ILE A 160 -5.06 2.90 32.89
C ILE A 160 -3.68 2.31 33.23
N GLN A 161 -3.50 1.83 34.46
CA GLN A 161 -2.26 1.21 34.91
C GLN A 161 -1.97 -0.09 34.15
N ASN A 162 -2.98 -0.92 33.89
CA ASN A 162 -2.87 -2.15 33.12
C ASN A 162 -2.36 -1.87 31.71
N VAL A 163 -3.03 -0.98 30.96
CA VAL A 163 -2.64 -0.68 29.57
C VAL A 163 -1.25 -0.07 29.52
N LYS A 164 -0.92 0.88 30.42
CA LYS A 164 0.44 1.45 30.50
C LYS A 164 1.49 0.40 30.86
N GLY A 165 1.18 -0.48 31.81
CA GLY A 165 2.06 -1.57 32.21
C GLY A 165 2.34 -2.51 31.05
N TRP A 166 1.30 -2.91 30.30
CA TRP A 166 1.46 -3.74 29.11
C TRP A 166 2.33 -3.05 28.04
N GLN A 167 2.10 -1.76 27.77
CA GLN A 167 2.91 -0.98 26.83
C GLN A 167 4.39 -0.87 27.25
N GLU A 168 4.66 -0.80 28.55
CA GLU A 168 6.02 -0.79 29.10
C GLU A 168 6.71 -2.14 28.91
N VAL A 169 6.02 -3.25 29.24
CA VAL A 169 6.53 -4.61 28.98
C VAL A 169 6.82 -4.79 27.49
N TYR A 170 5.88 -4.40 26.62
CA TYR A 170 6.07 -4.43 25.16
C TYR A 170 7.34 -3.68 24.73
N SER A 171 7.55 -2.47 25.25
CA SER A 171 8.67 -1.63 24.82
C SER A 171 10.03 -2.18 25.27
N ARG A 172 10.07 -2.99 26.32
CA ARG A 172 11.28 -3.63 26.84
C ARG A 172 11.59 -4.98 26.19
N GLU A 173 10.56 -5.79 25.95
CA GLU A 173 10.71 -7.19 25.58
C GLU A 173 10.56 -7.43 24.07
N PHE A 174 9.69 -6.69 23.39
CA PHE A 174 9.28 -7.03 22.02
C PHE A 174 10.44 -6.95 21.02
N ASP A 175 11.23 -5.87 21.08
CA ASP A 175 12.37 -5.71 20.18
C ASP A 175 13.44 -6.77 20.46
N ARG A 176 13.68 -7.11 21.73
CA ARG A 176 14.71 -8.07 22.14
C ARG A 176 14.37 -9.49 21.70
N HIS A 177 13.14 -9.92 21.94
CA HIS A 177 12.77 -11.34 21.80
C HIS A 177 12.15 -11.67 20.44
N VAL A 178 11.38 -10.75 19.86
CA VAL A 178 10.59 -11.04 18.64
C VAL A 178 11.13 -10.27 17.44
N ALA A 179 11.20 -8.94 17.54
CA ALA A 179 11.53 -8.11 16.38
C ALA A 179 12.98 -8.31 15.93
N SER A 180 13.95 -8.26 16.84
CA SER A 180 15.38 -8.46 16.53
C SER A 180 15.65 -9.81 15.87
N LEU A 181 15.01 -10.88 16.35
CA LEU A 181 15.11 -12.21 15.75
C LEU A 181 14.60 -12.22 14.31
N GLY A 182 13.39 -11.67 14.06
CA GLY A 182 12.84 -11.55 12.71
C GLY A 182 13.74 -10.72 11.79
N ARG A 183 14.32 -9.63 12.29
CA ARG A 183 15.25 -8.75 11.54
C ARG A 183 16.47 -9.53 11.04
N LYS A 184 17.15 -10.22 11.96
CA LYS A 184 18.33 -11.05 11.66
C LYS A 184 18.01 -12.15 10.67
N GLN A 185 16.86 -12.82 10.81
CA GLN A 185 16.45 -13.86 9.87
C GLN A 185 16.13 -13.31 8.48
N ALA A 186 15.50 -12.14 8.38
CA ALA A 186 15.20 -11.49 7.10
C ALA A 186 16.48 -11.04 6.38
N GLU A 187 17.43 -10.45 7.11
CA GLU A 187 18.75 -10.08 6.60
C GLU A 187 19.50 -11.31 6.10
N ARG A 188 19.52 -12.39 6.90
CA ARG A 188 20.13 -13.67 6.53
C ARG A 188 19.53 -14.21 5.23
N ARG A 189 18.20 -14.31 5.13
CA ARG A 189 17.54 -14.80 3.91
C ARG A 189 17.86 -13.95 2.70
N THR A 190 17.91 -12.64 2.86
CA THR A 190 18.27 -11.72 1.77
C THR A 190 19.72 -11.96 1.31
N ALA A 191 20.66 -12.14 2.25
CA ALA A 191 22.06 -12.42 1.94
C ALA A 191 22.28 -13.75 1.20
N TYR A 192 21.49 -14.79 1.50
CA TYR A 192 21.59 -16.10 0.84
C TYR A 192 20.71 -16.23 -0.41
N THR A 193 19.82 -15.28 -0.68
CA THR A 193 19.05 -15.27 -1.92
C THR A 193 19.98 -14.91 -3.07
N LYS A 194 20.36 -15.91 -3.87
CA LYS A 194 21.13 -15.68 -5.11
C LYS A 194 20.29 -14.78 -6.02
N SER A 195 20.69 -13.52 -6.21
CA SER A 195 20.12 -12.71 -7.28
C SER A 195 20.68 -13.24 -8.59
N VAL A 196 19.82 -13.89 -9.39
CA VAL A 196 20.15 -14.12 -10.80
C VAL A 196 20.08 -12.76 -11.46
N VAL A 197 21.23 -12.14 -11.67
CA VAL A 197 21.33 -10.89 -12.43
C VAL A 197 21.31 -11.27 -13.91
N PRO A 198 20.42 -10.68 -14.73
CA PRO A 198 20.39 -10.94 -16.17
C PRO A 198 21.75 -10.65 -16.82
N THR A 199 22.15 -11.44 -17.81
CA THR A 199 23.37 -11.15 -18.57
C THR A 199 23.17 -9.94 -19.50
N LEU A 200 24.25 -9.46 -20.11
CA LEU A 200 24.15 -8.38 -21.10
C LEU A 200 23.33 -8.82 -22.32
N GLU A 201 23.46 -10.09 -22.72
CA GLU A 201 22.71 -10.70 -23.81
C GLU A 201 21.21 -10.74 -23.48
N ASP A 202 20.83 -11.12 -22.26
CA ASP A 202 19.44 -11.10 -21.81
C ASP A 202 18.84 -9.68 -21.89
N VAL A 203 19.60 -8.68 -21.42
CA VAL A 203 19.18 -7.27 -21.46
C VAL A 203 19.01 -6.79 -22.91
N GLN A 204 19.94 -7.15 -23.79
CA GLN A 204 19.88 -6.76 -25.20
C GLN A 204 18.71 -7.44 -25.92
N ALA A 205 18.46 -8.73 -25.63
CA ALA A 205 17.33 -9.47 -26.16
C ALA A 205 15.99 -8.81 -25.76
N LEU A 206 15.87 -8.41 -24.48
CA LEU A 206 14.68 -7.70 -23.99
C LEU A 206 14.51 -6.33 -24.68
N ILE A 207 15.57 -5.52 -24.78
CA ILE A 207 15.51 -4.20 -25.44
C ILE A 207 15.05 -4.35 -26.89
N ASN A 208 15.64 -5.30 -27.62
CA ASN A 208 15.31 -5.55 -29.03
C ASN A 208 13.86 -6.01 -29.19
N PHE A 209 13.42 -6.97 -28.36
CA PHE A 209 12.05 -7.47 -28.37
C PHE A 209 11.03 -6.35 -28.15
N VAL A 210 11.23 -5.54 -27.10
CA VAL A 210 10.33 -4.44 -26.75
C VAL A 210 10.30 -3.38 -27.85
N HIS A 211 11.47 -3.04 -28.43
CA HIS A 211 11.57 -2.06 -29.50
C HIS A 211 10.84 -2.52 -30.77
N ASN A 212 11.05 -3.78 -31.17
CA ASN A 212 10.40 -4.36 -32.36
C ASN A 212 8.88 -4.43 -32.17
N CYS A 213 8.42 -4.89 -31.00
CA CYS A 213 6.99 -4.96 -30.66
C CYS A 213 6.33 -3.57 -30.75
N ALA A 214 6.95 -2.53 -30.16
CA ALA A 214 6.44 -1.16 -30.24
C ALA A 214 6.36 -0.65 -31.69
N GLN A 215 7.40 -0.92 -32.50
CA GLN A 215 7.41 -0.48 -33.91
C GLN A 215 6.35 -1.18 -34.76
N GLU A 216 6.17 -2.49 -34.58
CA GLU A 216 5.16 -3.26 -35.32
C GLU A 216 3.74 -2.81 -34.96
N CYS A 217 3.46 -2.62 -33.66
CA CYS A 217 2.15 -2.17 -33.20
C CYS A 217 1.87 -0.73 -33.65
N ALA A 218 2.86 0.17 -33.61
CA ALA A 218 2.72 1.54 -34.09
C ALA A 218 2.38 1.58 -35.60
N LYS A 219 3.03 0.72 -36.42
CA LYS A 219 2.70 0.59 -37.85
C LYS A 219 1.27 0.12 -38.07
N LYS A 220 0.82 -0.91 -37.33
CA LYS A 220 -0.55 -1.43 -37.42
C LYS A 220 -1.59 -0.37 -37.05
N ILE A 221 -1.32 0.45 -36.03
CA ILE A 221 -2.20 1.54 -35.61
C ILE A 221 -2.25 2.68 -36.63
N SER A 222 -1.13 2.99 -37.28
CA SER A 222 -1.08 4.02 -38.34
C SER A 222 -1.90 3.67 -39.59
N ALA A 223 -2.24 2.39 -39.80
CA ALA A 223 -3.09 1.93 -40.90
C ALA A 223 -4.60 2.14 -40.67
N ASN A 224 -4.98 2.94 -39.65
CA ASN A 224 -6.33 3.45 -39.38
C ASN A 224 -7.44 2.40 -39.10
N GLN A 225 -7.08 1.18 -38.74
CA GLN A 225 -8.01 0.21 -38.15
C GLN A 225 -7.68 0.03 -36.68
N PHE A 226 -8.54 0.56 -35.79
CA PHE A 226 -8.39 0.35 -34.36
C PHE A 226 -8.51 -1.14 -34.05
N GLN A 227 -7.46 -1.71 -33.43
CA GLN A 227 -7.48 -3.07 -32.91
C GLN A 227 -7.08 -3.01 -31.45
N LYS A 228 -7.99 -3.41 -30.58
CA LYS A 228 -7.80 -3.32 -29.13
C LYS A 228 -6.57 -4.08 -28.64
N GLN A 229 -6.33 -5.28 -29.17
CA GLN A 229 -5.15 -6.06 -28.80
C GLN A 229 -3.86 -5.33 -29.16
N VAL A 230 -3.78 -4.73 -30.36
CA VAL A 230 -2.61 -3.96 -30.81
C VAL A 230 -2.41 -2.71 -29.96
N HIS A 231 -3.49 -2.03 -29.56
CA HIS A 231 -3.44 -0.91 -28.62
C HIS A 231 -2.86 -1.33 -27.26
N ASP A 232 -3.34 -2.44 -26.70
CA ASP A 232 -2.89 -2.94 -25.40
C ASP A 232 -1.42 -3.40 -25.43
N GLU A 233 -1.01 -4.08 -26.51
CA GLU A 233 0.38 -4.47 -26.76
C GLU A 233 1.31 -3.26 -26.92
N LEU A 234 0.88 -2.25 -27.69
CA LEU A 234 1.64 -1.00 -27.85
C LEU A 234 1.81 -0.27 -26.52
N THR A 235 0.74 -0.20 -25.72
CA THR A 235 0.75 0.44 -24.40
C THR A 235 1.75 -0.24 -23.48
N GLN A 236 1.77 -1.58 -23.45
CA GLN A 236 2.73 -2.35 -22.65
C GLN A 236 4.16 -2.17 -23.15
N ALA A 237 4.38 -2.24 -24.46
CA ALA A 237 5.70 -2.06 -25.05
C ALA A 237 6.27 -0.67 -24.73
N LEU A 238 5.48 0.39 -24.88
CA LEU A 238 5.91 1.75 -24.52
C LEU A 238 6.21 1.91 -23.03
N LEU A 239 5.37 1.37 -22.15
CA LEU A 239 5.63 1.35 -20.71
C LEU A 239 6.99 0.69 -20.40
N LEU A 240 7.27 -0.46 -21.01
CA LEU A 240 8.54 -1.16 -20.87
C LEU A 240 9.73 -0.37 -21.42
N LYS A 241 9.60 0.28 -22.60
CA LYS A 241 10.67 1.13 -23.16
C LYS A 241 11.07 2.22 -22.18
N VAL A 242 10.08 2.95 -21.66
CA VAL A 242 10.32 4.04 -20.71
C VAL A 242 10.91 3.49 -19.41
N LEU A 243 10.46 2.31 -18.96
CA LEU A 243 10.94 1.67 -17.72
C LEU A 243 12.41 1.25 -17.84
N ILE A 244 12.76 0.54 -18.92
CA ILE A 244 14.12 0.04 -19.16
C ILE A 244 15.10 1.21 -19.27
N PHE A 245 14.70 2.29 -19.94
CA PHE A 245 15.55 3.47 -20.10
C PHE A 245 15.80 4.20 -18.78
N ASN A 246 14.78 4.36 -17.94
CA ASN A 246 14.88 5.15 -16.70
C ASN A 246 15.33 4.32 -15.47
N ARG A 247 15.49 2.99 -15.59
CA ARG A 247 16.13 2.02 -14.65
C ARG A 247 15.70 1.99 -13.17
N LYS A 248 14.84 2.89 -12.66
CA LYS A 248 14.60 3.06 -11.20
C LYS A 248 13.15 3.29 -10.75
N ILE A 249 12.15 3.23 -11.64
CA ILE A 249 10.83 3.81 -11.35
C ILE A 249 9.68 2.79 -11.48
N VAL A 250 9.89 1.49 -11.24
CA VAL A 250 8.82 0.46 -11.42
C VAL A 250 7.51 0.84 -10.69
N GLY A 251 7.59 1.44 -9.49
CA GLY A 251 6.41 1.84 -8.71
C GLY A 251 5.94 3.29 -8.86
N GLU A 252 6.46 4.04 -9.84
CA GLU A 252 5.93 5.36 -10.22
C GLU A 252 5.58 5.44 -11.71
N MET A 253 6.03 4.47 -12.53
CA MET A 253 5.69 4.37 -13.95
C MET A 253 4.21 4.04 -14.18
N ASP A 254 3.59 3.34 -13.22
CA ASP A 254 2.16 3.08 -13.14
C ASP A 254 1.33 4.33 -12.81
N LYS A 255 1.96 5.38 -12.28
CA LYS A 255 1.32 6.64 -11.84
C LYS A 255 1.55 7.80 -12.79
N ILE A 256 2.16 7.57 -13.94
CA ILE A 256 2.36 8.64 -14.92
C ILE A 256 0.99 9.07 -15.42
N GLU A 257 0.66 10.34 -15.24
CA GLU A 257 -0.62 10.89 -15.64
C GLU A 257 -0.55 11.55 -17.03
N VAL A 258 -1.69 11.67 -17.69
CA VAL A 258 -1.82 12.40 -18.96
C VAL A 258 -1.39 13.86 -18.78
N VAL A 259 -1.62 14.46 -17.60
CA VAL A 259 -1.17 15.83 -17.30
C VAL A 259 0.35 15.97 -17.24
N ASP A 260 1.08 14.92 -16.85
CA ASP A 260 2.55 14.95 -16.82
C ASP A 260 3.13 15.06 -18.23
N ARG A 261 2.42 14.49 -19.22
CA ARG A 261 2.72 14.64 -20.64
C ARG A 261 2.48 16.08 -21.12
N LEU A 262 1.46 16.78 -20.61
CA LEU A 262 1.20 18.19 -20.95
C LEU A 262 2.31 19.12 -20.44
N ASN A 263 2.95 18.76 -19.33
CA ASN A 263 4.07 19.51 -18.74
C ASN A 263 5.45 19.06 -19.25
N ALA A 264 5.49 18.43 -20.42
CA ALA A 264 6.71 17.98 -21.06
C ALA A 264 7.64 19.15 -21.41
N GLN A 265 8.92 19.01 -21.09
CA GLN A 265 9.96 20.00 -21.39
C GLN A 265 11.01 19.41 -22.33
N GLU A 266 11.35 20.16 -23.36
CA GLU A 266 12.50 19.86 -24.21
C GLU A 266 13.73 20.66 -23.76
N VAL A 267 14.90 20.23 -24.22
CA VAL A 267 16.13 20.97 -23.96
C VAL A 267 16.11 22.33 -24.67
N GLN A 268 16.52 23.38 -23.96
CA GLN A 268 16.70 24.73 -24.52
C GLN A 268 18.03 24.77 -25.27
N LYS A 269 17.97 24.76 -26.59
CA LYS A 269 19.16 24.62 -27.46
C LYS A 269 20.05 25.86 -27.49
N ASP A 270 19.54 26.98 -27.02
CA ASP A 270 20.18 28.29 -26.90
C ASP A 270 20.78 28.54 -25.51
N SER A 271 20.63 27.60 -24.58
CA SER A 271 21.16 27.75 -23.22
C SER A 271 22.68 27.55 -23.17
N ALA A 272 23.34 28.27 -22.26
CA ALA A 272 24.78 28.13 -22.04
C ALA A 272 25.16 26.70 -21.64
N GLU A 273 24.31 26.04 -20.85
CA GLU A 273 24.48 24.65 -20.42
C GLU A 273 24.42 23.68 -21.58
N PHE A 274 23.52 23.90 -22.56
CA PHE A 274 23.45 23.05 -23.75
C PHE A 274 24.68 23.22 -24.64
N HIS A 275 25.17 24.44 -24.81
CA HIS A 275 26.39 24.71 -25.57
C HIS A 275 27.66 24.15 -24.91
N ALA A 276 27.66 23.98 -23.58
CA ALA A 276 28.75 23.35 -22.85
C ALA A 276 28.81 21.81 -23.04
N LEU A 277 27.75 21.18 -23.55
CA LEU A 277 27.72 19.74 -23.83
C LEU A 277 28.55 19.38 -25.06
N SER A 278 29.07 18.16 -25.11
CA SER A 278 29.69 17.60 -26.31
C SER A 278 28.67 17.48 -27.45
N VAL A 279 29.15 17.43 -28.70
CA VAL A 279 28.25 17.27 -29.88
C VAL A 279 27.42 15.99 -29.79
N SER A 280 27.97 14.90 -29.24
CA SER A 280 27.22 13.66 -29.00
C SER A 280 26.13 13.84 -27.95
N ASP A 281 26.43 14.54 -26.85
CA ASP A 281 25.47 14.78 -25.77
C ASP A 281 24.37 15.75 -26.20
N GLN A 282 24.69 16.76 -27.02
CA GLN A 282 23.71 17.65 -27.63
C GLN A 282 22.71 16.88 -28.51
N LYS A 283 23.21 15.96 -29.34
CA LYS A 283 22.37 15.07 -30.17
C LYS A 283 21.52 14.15 -29.30
N PHE A 284 22.11 13.55 -28.26
CA PHE A 284 21.40 12.71 -27.33
C PHE A 284 20.29 13.49 -26.61
N ALA A 285 20.61 14.59 -25.93
CA ALA A 285 19.64 15.44 -25.23
C ALA A 285 18.52 15.93 -26.15
N SER A 286 18.85 16.29 -27.40
CA SER A 286 17.87 16.74 -28.40
C SER A 286 16.88 15.65 -28.84
N SER A 287 17.20 14.38 -28.61
CA SER A 287 16.38 13.22 -28.98
C SER A 287 15.35 12.82 -27.92
N PHE A 288 15.37 13.47 -26.75
CA PHE A 288 14.47 13.18 -25.64
C PHE A 288 13.63 14.38 -25.24
N THR A 289 12.53 14.06 -24.59
CA THR A 289 11.63 14.97 -23.91
C THR A 289 11.60 14.57 -22.44
N ARG A 290 11.67 15.56 -21.55
CA ARG A 290 11.59 15.36 -20.10
C ARG A 290 10.15 15.52 -19.64
N LEU A 291 9.60 14.48 -19.02
CA LEU A 291 8.37 14.56 -18.23
C LEU A 291 8.73 14.80 -16.75
N SER A 292 7.85 15.47 -16.02
CA SER A 292 8.02 15.75 -14.59
C SER A 292 6.93 15.03 -13.82
N ILE A 293 7.25 13.87 -13.24
CA ILE A 293 6.26 12.96 -12.63
C ILE A 293 6.31 13.01 -11.10
N LEU A 294 5.22 12.64 -10.41
CA LEU A 294 5.20 12.60 -8.94
C LEU A 294 5.79 11.29 -8.39
N SER A 295 6.81 11.43 -7.55
CA SER A 295 7.41 10.31 -6.81
C SER A 295 6.58 9.87 -5.61
N LYS A 296 6.93 8.71 -5.04
CA LYS A 296 6.38 8.20 -3.76
C LYS A 296 6.49 9.21 -2.60
N THR A 297 7.52 10.06 -2.62
CA THR A 297 7.76 11.10 -1.60
C THR A 297 7.06 12.43 -1.92
N LYS A 298 6.15 12.45 -2.91
CA LYS A 298 5.47 13.63 -3.46
C LYS A 298 6.40 14.68 -4.09
N LYS A 299 7.67 14.35 -4.30
CA LYS A 299 8.61 15.20 -5.06
C LYS A 299 8.43 14.96 -6.56
N ARG A 300 8.56 16.00 -7.37
CA ARG A 300 8.60 15.87 -8.84
C ARG A 300 9.97 15.33 -9.27
N VAL A 301 9.99 14.25 -10.07
CA VAL A 301 11.22 13.63 -10.61
C VAL A 301 11.22 13.65 -12.14
N PRO A 302 12.39 13.83 -12.77
CA PRO A 302 12.50 13.81 -14.23
C PRO A 302 12.37 12.38 -14.77
N LEU A 303 11.59 12.24 -15.84
CA LEU A 303 11.49 11.02 -16.63
C LEU A 303 11.81 11.35 -18.09
N LEU A 304 12.79 10.67 -18.68
CA LEU A 304 13.17 10.90 -20.07
C LEU A 304 12.42 9.94 -20.99
N VAL A 305 11.82 10.48 -22.05
CA VAL A 305 11.08 9.74 -23.08
C VAL A 305 11.60 10.17 -24.44
N SER A 306 11.85 9.23 -25.34
CA SER A 306 12.33 9.59 -26.69
C SER A 306 11.26 10.37 -27.45
N LYS A 307 11.66 11.33 -28.30
CA LYS A 307 10.71 12.11 -29.10
C LYS A 307 9.84 11.24 -30.00
N THR A 308 10.40 10.15 -30.52
CA THR A 308 9.66 9.16 -31.30
C THR A 308 8.57 8.49 -30.46
N ASP A 309 8.89 8.09 -29.22
CA ASP A 309 7.91 7.47 -28.34
C ASP A 309 6.86 8.48 -27.86
N VAL A 310 7.20 9.77 -27.71
CA VAL A 310 6.24 10.83 -27.39
C VAL A 310 5.15 10.95 -28.46
N ILE A 311 5.51 10.86 -29.74
CA ILE A 311 4.54 10.89 -30.84
C ILE A 311 3.55 9.71 -30.71
N ILE A 312 4.08 8.51 -30.44
CA ILE A 312 3.28 7.30 -30.26
C ILE A 312 2.37 7.41 -29.02
N ILE A 313 2.89 7.97 -27.92
CA ILE A 313 2.12 8.22 -26.69
C ILE A 313 0.95 9.18 -26.95
N ASN A 314 1.16 10.25 -27.72
CA ASN A 314 0.06 11.17 -28.07
C ASN A 314 -1.04 10.41 -28.85
N LYS A 315 -0.64 9.51 -29.75
CA LYS A 315 -1.59 8.68 -30.49
C LYS A 315 -2.38 7.73 -29.58
N LEU A 316 -1.74 7.15 -28.57
CA LEU A 316 -2.45 6.35 -27.55
C LEU A 316 -3.47 7.20 -26.77
N ILE A 317 -3.12 8.45 -26.42
CA ILE A 317 -4.04 9.36 -25.72
C ILE A 317 -5.28 9.65 -26.59
N GLU A 318 -5.11 9.89 -27.89
CA GLU A 318 -6.22 10.11 -28.83
C GLU A 318 -7.15 8.88 -28.95
N MET A 319 -6.61 7.67 -28.80
CA MET A 319 -7.34 6.42 -28.98
C MET A 319 -8.04 5.92 -27.71
N ARG A 320 -7.95 6.65 -26.58
CA ARG A 320 -8.51 6.23 -25.28
C ARG A 320 -9.99 5.88 -25.33
N CYS A 321 -10.78 6.69 -26.04
CA CYS A 321 -12.21 6.44 -26.21
C CYS A 321 -12.47 5.12 -26.96
N GLN A 322 -11.73 4.86 -28.04
CA GLN A 322 -11.83 3.62 -28.82
C GLN A 322 -11.36 2.39 -28.03
N ALA A 323 -10.44 2.59 -27.08
CA ALA A 323 -9.94 1.56 -26.17
C ALA A 323 -10.85 1.30 -24.95
N ASP A 324 -12.03 1.94 -24.89
CA ASP A 324 -12.96 1.91 -23.75
C ASP A 324 -12.32 2.37 -22.42
N ILE A 325 -11.41 3.34 -22.47
CA ILE A 325 -10.78 3.92 -21.29
C ILE A 325 -11.62 5.14 -20.85
N PRO A 326 -12.17 5.16 -19.62
CA PRO A 326 -12.98 6.28 -19.13
C PRO A 326 -12.18 7.59 -19.11
N GLU A 327 -12.84 8.71 -19.38
CA GLU A 327 -12.23 10.05 -19.27
C GLU A 327 -11.78 10.38 -17.84
N SER A 328 -12.42 9.79 -16.83
CA SER A 328 -12.04 9.91 -15.43
C SER A 328 -10.71 9.24 -15.09
N ASN A 329 -10.21 8.33 -15.94
CA ASN A 329 -8.91 7.72 -15.78
C ASN A 329 -7.81 8.72 -16.16
N GLN A 330 -6.98 9.10 -15.20
CA GLN A 330 -5.96 10.14 -15.40
C GLN A 330 -4.63 9.57 -15.93
N PHE A 331 -4.51 8.26 -16.04
CA PHE A 331 -3.22 7.61 -16.21
C PHE A 331 -2.87 7.37 -17.67
N LEU A 332 -1.60 7.58 -17.98
CA LEU A 332 -1.06 7.57 -19.33
C LEU A 332 -1.13 6.16 -19.93
N PHE A 333 -0.65 5.15 -19.21
CA PHE A 333 -0.56 3.76 -19.66
C PHE A 333 -1.73 2.90 -19.15
N ALA A 334 -2.97 3.28 -19.53
CA ALA A 334 -4.18 2.59 -19.11
C ALA A 334 -4.64 1.51 -20.12
N LYS A 335 -5.33 0.46 -19.64
CA LYS A 335 -6.03 -0.56 -20.46
C LYS A 335 -7.41 -0.88 -19.87
N LYS A 336 -8.35 -1.36 -20.70
CA LYS A 336 -9.66 -1.86 -20.20
C LYS A 336 -9.48 -3.18 -19.43
N HIS A 337 -10.16 -3.32 -18.29
CA HIS A 337 -10.14 -4.54 -17.48
C HIS A 337 -10.88 -5.71 -18.18
N ARG A 338 -10.37 -6.95 -18.04
CA ARG A 338 -11.18 -8.17 -18.25
C ARG A 338 -11.87 -8.49 -16.94
N VAL A 339 -13.14 -8.12 -16.79
CA VAL A 339 -13.93 -8.57 -15.63
C VAL A 339 -14.11 -10.08 -15.75
N HIS A 340 -13.35 -10.86 -14.98
CA HIS A 340 -13.66 -12.26 -14.73
C HIS A 340 -14.61 -12.31 -13.53
N GLY A 341 -15.89 -12.60 -13.80
CA GLY A 341 -16.84 -13.09 -12.79
C GLY A 341 -17.25 -12.11 -11.69
N GLN A 342 -18.43 -11.50 -11.91
CA GLN A 342 -19.35 -10.93 -10.92
C GLN A 342 -19.00 -9.64 -10.17
N MET A 343 -20.04 -8.81 -10.14
CA MET A 343 -20.27 -7.56 -9.42
C MET A 343 -19.65 -6.29 -10.01
N SER A 344 -20.58 -5.47 -10.50
CA SER A 344 -20.41 -4.11 -10.97
C SER A 344 -19.89 -3.23 -9.85
N ASP A 345 -18.61 -2.92 -9.90
CA ASP A 345 -18.09 -1.64 -9.43
C ASP A 345 -17.14 -1.13 -10.52
N MET A 346 -17.35 0.11 -10.93
CA MET A 346 -16.48 0.84 -11.86
C MET A 346 -15.13 1.12 -11.19
N GLU A 347 -14.32 0.09 -11.01
CA GLU A 347 -12.98 0.20 -10.45
C GLU A 347 -11.97 0.53 -11.57
N ASN A 348 -11.48 1.77 -11.54
CA ASN A 348 -10.30 2.21 -12.29
C ASN A 348 -9.06 1.48 -11.74
N THR A 349 -8.62 0.39 -12.38
CA THR A 349 -7.46 -0.40 -11.88
C THR A 349 -6.91 -1.37 -12.96
N TRP A 350 -5.65 -1.84 -12.98
CA TRP A 350 -4.35 -1.25 -13.42
C TRP A 350 -3.51 -2.31 -14.18
N ILE A 351 -2.34 -1.95 -14.74
CA ILE A 351 -1.30 -2.88 -15.24
C ILE A 351 -0.13 -2.93 -14.25
N LEU A 352 0.28 -4.17 -13.91
CA LEU A 352 1.28 -4.64 -12.94
C LEU A 352 0.74 -4.96 -11.54
#